data_AF-Q1XAU4-F1
#
_entry.id   AF-Q1XAU4-F1
#
_cell.length_a   1.000
_cell.length_b   1.000
_cell.length_c   1.000
_cell.angle_alpha   90.00
_cell.angle_beta   90.00
_cell.angle_gamma   90.00
#
_symmetry.space_group_name_H-M   'P 1'
#
loop_
_entity.id
_entity.type
_entity.pdbx_description
1 polymer ?
#
loop_
_entity_poly.entity_id
_entity_poly.type
_entity_poly.pdbx_seq_one_letter_code
_entity_poly.pdbx_strand_id
1 'polypeptide(L)'
;MCSRNLALSLALIIALVPLAAVALPHHSVAKRSSFFDIECKGQFNKAIFYRLDRICEDCYSLFREPQILSFCKEGCFGSEYFLACVEALVLDEETEKFMKWREMLGKK
;
A
#
# COMPACT_ATOMS: atom_id res chain seq x y z
N MET A 1 -13.47 15.72 -53.51
CA MET A 1 -12.93 14.38 -53.16
C MET A 1 -12.10 14.36 -51.86
N CYS A 2 -12.09 15.44 -51.04
CA CYS A 2 -11.28 15.51 -49.82
C CYS A 2 -11.99 15.05 -48.53
N SER A 3 -13.32 15.12 -48.47
CA SER A 3 -14.09 14.80 -47.25
C SER A 3 -14.22 13.29 -46.96
N ARG A 4 -14.39 12.47 -48.01
CA ARG A 4 -14.47 11.00 -47.89
C ARG A 4 -13.16 10.37 -47.39
N ASN A 5 -12.02 10.90 -47.81
CA ASN A 5 -10.72 10.41 -47.37
C ASN A 5 -10.45 10.77 -45.90
N LEU A 6 -10.87 11.97 -45.45
CA LEU A 6 -10.75 12.37 -44.04
C LEU A 6 -11.61 11.49 -43.11
N ALA A 7 -12.83 11.15 -43.54
CA ALA A 7 -13.74 10.28 -42.78
C ALA A 7 -13.22 8.83 -42.70
N LEU A 8 -12.65 8.30 -43.77
CA LEU A 8 -12.02 6.98 -43.79
C LEU A 8 -10.78 6.92 -42.88
N SER A 9 -9.98 7.98 -42.86
CA SER A 9 -8.82 8.10 -41.95
C SER A 9 -9.24 8.14 -40.49
N LEU A 10 -10.28 8.91 -40.12
CA LEU A 10 -10.78 8.95 -38.74
C LEU A 10 -11.38 7.60 -38.31
N ALA A 11 -12.12 6.93 -39.19
CA ALA A 11 -12.73 5.63 -38.89
C ALA A 11 -11.67 4.54 -38.64
N LEU A 12 -10.56 4.56 -39.37
CA LEU A 12 -9.45 3.63 -39.17
C LEU A 12 -8.76 3.83 -37.82
N ILE A 13 -8.59 5.09 -37.39
CA ILE A 13 -7.97 5.43 -36.10
C ILE A 13 -8.88 4.98 -34.95
N ILE A 14 -10.19 5.21 -35.03
CA ILE A 14 -11.16 4.81 -33.99
C ILE A 14 -11.25 3.27 -33.87
N ALA A 15 -11.10 2.53 -34.98
CA ALA A 15 -11.14 1.07 -34.99
C ALA A 15 -9.85 0.40 -34.44
N LEU A 16 -8.70 1.10 -34.44
CA LEU A 16 -7.42 0.57 -33.95
C LEU A 16 -7.14 0.87 -32.47
N VAL A 17 -7.80 1.88 -31.90
CA VAL A 17 -7.68 2.27 -30.48
C VAL A 17 -8.23 1.25 -29.46
N PRO A 18 -9.19 0.34 -29.73
CA PRO A 18 -9.74 -0.52 -28.68
C PRO A 18 -8.80 -1.65 -28.25
N LEU A 19 -7.73 -1.97 -28.99
CA LEU A 19 -6.83 -3.08 -28.63
C LEU A 19 -5.81 -2.73 -27.53
N ALA A 20 -5.58 -1.44 -27.24
CA ALA A 20 -4.64 -1.02 -26.21
C ALA A 20 -5.27 -0.87 -24.81
N ALA A 21 -6.59 -0.95 -24.68
CA ALA A 21 -7.29 -0.62 -23.44
C ALA A 21 -7.55 -1.81 -22.50
N VAL A 22 -7.26 -3.06 -22.90
CA VAL A 22 -7.72 -4.27 -22.18
C VAL A 22 -6.63 -4.97 -21.36
N ALA A 23 -5.42 -4.40 -21.26
CA ALA A 23 -4.35 -4.97 -20.44
C ALA A 23 -3.77 -3.94 -19.47
N LEU A 24 -4.61 -3.33 -18.63
CA LEU A 24 -4.11 -2.77 -17.39
C LEU A 24 -4.04 -3.92 -16.39
N PRO A 25 -2.84 -4.43 -16.04
CA PRO A 25 -2.74 -5.37 -14.96
C PRO A 25 -3.20 -4.65 -13.70
N HIS A 26 -4.24 -5.17 -13.05
CA HIS A 26 -4.70 -4.74 -11.74
C HIS A 26 -3.69 -5.19 -10.67
N HIS A 27 -2.43 -4.77 -10.82
CA HIS A 27 -1.51 -4.70 -9.70
C HIS A 27 -1.95 -3.48 -8.93
N SER A 28 -2.77 -3.68 -7.90
CA SER A 28 -2.94 -2.69 -6.86
C SER A 28 -1.56 -2.44 -6.27
N VAL A 29 -0.85 -1.44 -6.79
CA VAL A 29 0.38 -0.94 -6.21
C VAL A 29 -0.06 -0.41 -4.86
N ALA A 30 0.10 -1.24 -3.82
CA ALA A 30 -0.06 -0.80 -2.46
C ALA A 30 0.97 0.31 -2.27
N LYS A 31 0.50 1.55 -2.37
CA LYS A 31 1.32 2.74 -2.29
C LYS A 31 2.08 2.63 -0.97
N ARG A 32 3.41 2.52 -1.05
CA ARG A 32 4.25 2.49 0.15
C ARG A 32 4.07 3.82 0.87
N SER A 33 3.22 3.83 1.88
CA SER A 33 2.85 5.02 2.63
C SER A 33 4.07 5.56 3.35
N SER A 34 4.47 6.79 2.99
CA SER A 34 5.51 7.55 3.68
C SER A 34 5.08 7.84 5.12
N PHE A 35 6.02 7.99 6.06
CA PHE A 35 5.71 8.47 7.41
C PHE A 35 4.86 9.74 7.39
N PHE A 36 5.08 10.66 6.44
CA PHE A 36 4.29 11.89 6.32
C PHE A 36 2.84 11.65 5.86
N ASP A 37 2.57 10.56 5.13
CA ASP A 37 1.21 10.18 4.74
C ASP A 37 0.43 9.59 5.94
N ILE A 38 1.14 9.05 6.93
CA ILE A 38 0.56 8.44 8.13
C ILE A 38 0.81 9.40 9.29
N GLU A 39 -0.04 10.42 9.46
CA GLU A 39 0.09 11.58 10.38
C GLU A 39 0.33 11.23 11.88
N CYS A 40 1.44 10.57 12.18
CA CYS A 40 1.84 10.14 13.50
C CYS A 40 2.32 11.35 14.29
N LYS A 41 1.59 11.67 15.36
CA LYS A 41 1.82 12.87 16.18
C LYS A 41 2.81 12.64 17.32
N GLY A 42 3.38 11.43 17.41
CA GLY A 42 4.42 11.06 18.36
C GLY A 42 5.81 11.54 17.96
N GLN A 43 6.83 10.95 18.59
CA GLN A 43 8.23 11.32 18.31
C GLN A 43 8.64 10.85 16.92
N PHE A 44 9.17 11.76 16.10
CA PHE A 44 9.66 11.42 14.77
C PHE A 44 10.90 10.53 14.84
N ASN A 45 10.68 9.21 14.75
CA ASN A 45 11.75 8.23 14.67
C ASN A 45 11.60 7.36 13.41
N LYS A 46 12.26 7.77 12.33
CA LYS A 46 12.25 7.06 11.05
C LYS A 46 12.70 5.60 11.18
N ALA A 47 13.70 5.33 12.03
CA ALA A 47 14.25 3.98 12.17
C ALA A 47 13.23 3.02 12.80
N ILE A 48 12.47 3.49 13.80
CA ILE A 48 11.38 2.72 14.39
C ILE A 48 10.26 2.52 13.37
N PHE A 49 9.84 3.58 12.68
CA PHE A 49 8.82 3.51 11.65
C PHE A 49 9.15 2.43 10.61
N TYR A 50 10.36 2.42 10.05
CA TYR A 50 10.74 1.43 9.04
C TYR A 50 10.79 0.00 9.57
N ARG A 51 11.07 -0.21 10.86
CA ARG A 51 11.02 -1.55 11.45
C ARG A 51 9.58 -2.05 11.54
N LEU A 52 8.64 -1.21 11.97
CA LEU A 52 7.23 -1.58 12.02
C LEU A 52 6.62 -1.70 10.61
N ASP A 53 7.02 -0.84 9.66
CA ASP A 53 6.67 -0.91 8.25
C ASP A 53 7.02 -2.29 7.66
N ARG A 54 8.21 -2.81 7.97
CA ARG A 54 8.64 -4.13 7.49
C ARG A 54 7.75 -5.28 7.98
N ILE A 55 7.26 -5.23 9.22
CA ILE A 55 6.30 -6.23 9.73
C ILE A 55 5.05 -6.24 8.84
N CYS A 56 4.54 -5.07 8.45
CA CYS A 56 3.39 -4.99 7.56
C CYS A 56 3.69 -5.54 6.16
N GLU A 57 4.88 -5.30 5.61
CA GLU A 57 5.31 -5.84 4.30
C GLU A 57 5.50 -7.36 4.32
N ASP A 58 6.09 -7.89 5.39
CA ASP A 58 6.28 -9.34 5.57
C ASP A 58 4.91 -10.03 5.76
N CYS A 59 4.01 -9.41 6.52
CA CYS A 59 2.63 -9.87 6.70
C CYS A 59 1.84 -9.84 5.38
N TYR A 60 1.98 -8.77 4.59
CA TYR A 60 1.43 -8.71 3.24
C TYR A 60 1.99 -9.82 2.35
N SER A 61 3.28 -10.13 2.46
CA SER A 61 3.91 -11.19 1.66
C SER A 61 3.35 -12.58 2.01
N LEU A 62 2.95 -12.77 3.27
CA LEU A 62 2.32 -14.00 3.76
C LEU A 62 0.89 -14.18 3.21
N PHE A 63 0.03 -13.17 3.39
CA PHE A 63 -1.40 -13.27 3.04
C PHE A 63 -1.72 -12.84 1.61
N ARG A 64 -0.86 -12.04 0.99
CA ARG A 64 -0.99 -11.45 -0.36
C ARG A 64 -2.25 -10.61 -0.57
N GLU A 65 -2.79 -10.05 0.51
CA GLU A 65 -3.97 -9.18 0.49
C GLU A 65 -3.56 -7.70 0.54
N PRO A 66 -3.85 -6.90 -0.49
CA PRO A 66 -3.33 -5.53 -0.61
C PRO A 66 -3.82 -4.59 0.51
N GLN A 67 -4.97 -4.89 1.12
CA GLN A 67 -5.55 -4.10 2.20
C GLN A 67 -4.76 -4.21 3.52
N ILE A 68 -3.98 -5.29 3.70
CA ILE A 68 -3.17 -5.49 4.91
C ILE A 68 -2.15 -4.37 5.08
N LEU A 69 -1.54 -3.88 4.01
CA LEU A 69 -0.55 -2.82 4.09
C LEU A 69 -1.13 -1.52 4.64
N SER A 70 -2.34 -1.14 4.19
CA SER A 70 -3.01 0.06 4.70
C SER A 70 -3.49 -0.13 6.13
N PHE A 71 -4.17 -1.23 6.44
CA PHE A 71 -4.75 -1.44 7.77
C PHE A 71 -3.68 -1.69 8.83
N CYS A 72 -2.60 -2.39 8.50
CA CYS A 72 -1.49 -2.61 9.42
C CYS A 72 -0.80 -1.30 9.84
N LYS A 73 -0.75 -0.30 8.96
CA LYS A 73 -0.12 1.01 9.23
C LYS A 73 -1.09 2.02 9.84
N GLU A 74 -2.38 1.73 9.83
CA GLU A 74 -3.45 2.59 10.33
C GLU A 74 -3.26 2.94 11.81
N GLY A 75 -3.60 4.18 12.17
CA GLY A 75 -3.48 4.66 13.54
C GLY A 75 -2.06 4.57 14.08
N CYS A 76 -1.03 4.72 13.22
CA CYS A 76 0.38 4.57 13.58
C CYS A 76 0.72 3.18 14.10
N PHE A 77 0.33 2.14 13.36
CA PHE A 77 0.44 0.73 13.76
C PHE A 77 -0.46 0.36 14.95
N GLY A 78 -1.43 1.22 15.28
CA GLY A 78 -2.41 1.11 16.36
C GLY A 78 -3.53 0.10 16.13
N SER A 79 -3.71 -0.36 14.89
CA SER A 79 -4.78 -1.26 14.53
C SER A 79 -4.59 -2.68 15.06
N GLU A 80 -5.69 -3.43 15.12
CA GLU A 80 -5.67 -4.87 15.41
C GLU A 80 -4.92 -5.67 14.33
N TYR A 81 -4.89 -5.17 13.09
CA TYR A 81 -4.16 -5.80 11.98
C TYR A 81 -2.66 -5.85 12.25
N PHE A 82 -2.09 -4.82 12.90
CA PHE A 82 -0.68 -4.86 13.27
C PHE A 82 -0.40 -6.01 14.25
N LEU A 83 -1.28 -6.23 15.24
CA LEU A 83 -1.14 -7.31 16.21
C LEU A 83 -1.27 -8.68 15.56
N ALA A 84 -2.29 -8.86 14.72
CA ALA A 84 -2.48 -10.08 13.96
C ALA A 84 -1.28 -10.38 13.05
N CYS A 85 -0.62 -9.36 12.49
CA CYS A 85 0.59 -9.53 11.71
C CYS A 85 1.80 -9.97 12.56
N VAL A 86 1.97 -9.42 13.77
CA VAL A 86 3.04 -9.84 14.70
C VAL A 86 2.86 -11.31 15.09
N GLU A 87 1.61 -11.71 15.39
CA GLU A 87 1.25 -13.09 15.72
C GLU A 87 1.44 -14.03 14.52
N ALA A 88 0.95 -13.66 13.34
CA ALA A 88 1.06 -14.47 12.12
C ALA A 88 2.51 -14.68 11.66
N LEU A 89 3.40 -13.73 11.96
CA LEU A 89 4.83 -13.82 11.68
C LEU A 89 5.63 -14.49 12.82
N VAL A 90 4.97 -14.92 13.89
CA VAL A 90 5.57 -15.60 15.05
C VAL A 90 6.69 -14.74 15.66
N LEU A 91 6.42 -13.44 15.83
CA LEU A 91 7.36 -12.47 16.40
C LEU A 91 7.08 -12.21 17.89
N ASP A 92 6.52 -13.20 18.60
CA ASP A 92 5.98 -13.04 19.94
C ASP A 92 6.99 -12.51 20.96
N GLU A 93 8.25 -12.93 20.85
CA GLU A 93 9.36 -12.50 21.73
C GLU A 93 9.67 -11.00 21.62
N GLU A 94 9.37 -10.38 20.46
CA GLU A 94 9.59 -8.95 20.22
C GLU A 94 8.32 -8.10 20.38
N THR A 95 7.18 -8.73 20.72
CA THR A 95 5.88 -8.05 20.81
C THR A 95 5.94 -6.85 21.73
N GLU A 96 6.44 -6.99 22.96
CA GLU A 96 6.51 -5.88 23.93
C GLU A 96 7.32 -4.69 23.39
N LYS A 97 8.41 -4.99 22.67
CA LYS A 97 9.26 -3.98 22.05
C LYS A 97 8.52 -3.25 20.93
N PHE A 98 7.76 -3.96 20.10
CA PHE A 98 6.94 -3.36 19.06
C PHE A 98 5.79 -2.52 19.65
N MET A 99 5.16 -2.96 20.74
CA MET A 99 4.14 -2.17 21.45
C MET A 99 4.71 -0.83 21.93
N LYS A 100 5.86 -0.86 22.60
CA LYS A 100 6.53 0.35 23.08
C LYS A 100 6.90 1.29 21.93
N TRP A 101 7.36 0.74 20.82
CA TRP A 101 7.71 1.50 19.62
C TRP A 101 6.50 2.17 18.98
N ARG A 102 5.39 1.45 18.89
CA ARG A 102 4.11 1.98 18.46
C ARG A 102 3.64 3.13 19.36
N GLU A 103 3.69 2.97 20.68
CA GLU A 103 3.31 4.02 21.63
C GLU A 103 4.15 5.29 21.46
N MET A 104 5.44 5.17 21.14
CA MET A 104 6.29 6.33 20.87
C MET A 104 5.92 7.07 19.57
N LEU A 105 5.41 6.38 18.57
CA LEU A 105 4.97 6.96 17.29
C LEU A 105 3.52 7.46 17.35
N GLY A 106 2.67 6.78 18.12
CA GLY A 106 1.24 7.03 18.28
C GLY A 106 0.93 8.34 18.97
N LYS A 107 -0.33 8.76 18.85
CA LYS A 107 -0.85 9.98 19.46
C LYS A 107 -1.30 9.66 20.90
N LYS A 108 -0.91 10.48 21.88
CA LYS A 108 -1.56 10.48 23.21
C LYS A 108 -3.01 10.91 23.12
#